data_AF-A0A0J6R5F9-F1
#
_entry.id   AF-A0A0J6R5F9-F1
#
_cell.length_a   1.000
_cell.length_b   1.000
_cell.length_c   1.000
_cell.angle_alpha   90.00
_cell.angle_beta   90.00
_cell.angle_gamma   90.00
#
_symmetry.space_group_name_H-M   'P 1'
#
loop_
_entity.id
_entity.type
_entity.pdbx_description
1 polymer ?
#
loop_
_entity_poly.entity_id
_entity_poly.type
_entity_poly.pdbx_seq_one_letter_code
_entity_poly.pdbx_strand_id
1 'polypeptide(L)' 'MFVEGGWRPSWEPPPRPPQPRLTGRQERVLVWIVVVNILLWFMAPIGGATLIHAALAMMR' A
#
# COMPACT_ATOMS: atom_id res chain seq x y z
N MET A 1 -26.15 32.14 -36.33
CA MET A 1 -25.81 31.84 -34.92
C MET A 1 -24.75 30.75 -34.93
N PHE A 2 -23.53 31.04 -34.47
CA PHE A 2 -22.52 30.00 -34.30
C PHE A 2 -22.81 29.32 -32.96
N VAL A 3 -22.98 28.01 -32.98
CA VAL A 3 -23.21 27.23 -31.77
C VAL A 3 -21.90 27.22 -30.98
N GLU A 4 -21.83 27.96 -29.87
CA GLU A 4 -20.68 28.00 -28.95
C GLU A 4 -20.46 26.68 -28.18
N GLY A 5 -21.18 25.62 -28.52
CA GLY A 5 -20.97 24.28 -28.03
C GLY A 5 -19.98 23.54 -28.93
N GLY A 6 -18.69 23.67 -28.64
CA GLY A 6 -17.64 22.91 -29.33
C GLY A 6 -17.97 21.42 -29.36
N TRP A 7 -17.96 20.83 -30.56
CA TRP A 7 -18.18 19.41 -30.78
C TRP A 7 -17.16 18.60 -29.97
N ARG A 8 -17.61 17.85 -28.96
CA ARG A 8 -16.78 16.89 -28.24
C ARG A 8 -16.93 15.52 -28.91
N PRO A 9 -15.83 14.92 -29.38
CA PRO A 9 -15.90 13.58 -29.92
C PRO A 9 -16.41 12.58 -28.87
N SER A 10 -17.34 11.72 -29.28
CA SER A 10 -17.96 10.68 -28.42
C SER A 10 -16.95 9.66 -27.87
N TRP A 11 -15.75 9.59 -28.47
CA TRP A 11 -14.68 8.69 -28.03
C TRP A 11 -13.77 9.25 -26.94
N GLU A 12 -13.96 10.51 -26.51
CA GLU A 12 -13.14 11.08 -25.45
C GLU A 12 -13.47 10.35 -24.13
N PRO A 13 -12.50 9.63 -23.52
CA PRO A 13 -12.75 8.96 -22.26
C PRO A 13 -13.20 9.99 -21.23
N PRO A 14 -14.24 9.70 -20.42
CA PRO A 14 -14.64 10.61 -19.36
C PRO A 14 -13.42 10.95 -18.50
N PRO A 15 -13.29 12.21 -18.03
CA PRO A 15 -12.18 12.62 -17.20
C PRO A 15 -12.03 11.63 -16.05
N ARG A 16 -10.82 11.08 -15.87
CA ARG A 16 -10.58 10.15 -14.77
C ARG A 16 -10.96 10.85 -13.46
N PRO A 17 -11.71 10.19 -12.57
CA PRO A 17 -12.02 10.78 -11.28
C PRO A 17 -10.70 11.14 -10.58
N PRO A 18 -10.67 12.26 -9.83
CA PRO A 18 -9.47 12.67 -9.12
C PRO A 18 -9.04 11.50 -8.22
N GLN A 19 -7.78 11.08 -8.38
CA GLN A 19 -7.25 10.00 -7.55
C GLN A 19 -7.39 10.42 -6.08
N PRO A 20 -7.88 9.52 -5.20
CA PRO A 20 -7.98 9.81 -3.78
C PRO A 20 -6.60 10.22 -3.27
N ARG A 21 -6.45 11.51 -2.91
CA ARG A 21 -5.22 11.99 -2.31
C ARG A 21 -5.23 11.58 -0.85
N LEU A 22 -4.16 10.90 -0.41
CA LEU A 22 -4.00 10.60 1.00
C LEU A 22 -3.95 11.92 1.77
N THR A 23 -4.78 12.04 2.80
CA THR A 23 -4.67 13.13 3.77
C THR A 23 -3.35 12.99 4.54
N GLY A 24 -2.77 14.09 5.04
CA GLY A 24 -1.47 14.03 5.74
C GLY A 24 -1.44 13.05 6.92
N ARG A 25 -2.59 12.80 7.57
CA ARG A 25 -2.73 11.77 8.61
C ARG A 25 -2.64 10.35 8.03
N GLN A 26 -3.27 10.09 6.89
CA GLN A 26 -3.20 8.79 6.22
C GLN A 26 -1.79 8.49 5.71
N GLU A 27 -1.09 9.50 5.19
CA GLU A 27 0.32 9.35 4.79
C GLU A 27 1.21 8.98 5.97
N ARG A 28 1.05 9.65 7.12
CA ARG A 28 1.80 9.31 8.35
C ARG A 28 1.50 7.89 8.85
N VAL A 29 0.24 7.45 8.78
CA VAL A 29 -0.14 6.08 9.14
C VAL A 29 0.45 5.08 8.16
N LEU A 30 0.42 5.36 6.86
CA LEU A 30 1.01 4.51 5.83
C LEU A 30 2.52 4.33 6.04
N VAL A 31 3.23 5.43 6.32
CA VAL A 31 4.67 5.38 6.64
C VAL A 31 4.92 4.50 7.88
N TRP A 32 4.13 4.65 8.94
CA TRP A 32 4.24 3.80 10.12
C TRP A 32 4.00 2.32 9.83
N ILE A 33 3.00 1.99 9.01
CA ILE A 33 2.72 0.60 8.61
C ILE A 33 3.93 0.01 7.89
N VAL A 34 4.51 0.75 6.93
CA VAL A 34 5.70 0.32 6.19
C VAL A 34 6.89 0.08 7.13
N VAL A 35 7.17 1.04 8.02
CA VAL A 35 8.27 0.94 8.98
C VAL A 35 8.09 -0.26 9.92
N VAL A 36 6.90 -0.43 10.49
CA VAL A 36 6.61 -1.58 11.37
C VAL A 36 6.76 -2.91 10.63
N ASN A 37 6.32 -2.99 9.36
CA ASN A 37 6.48 -4.22 8.57
C ASN A 37 7.95 -4.57 8.34
N ILE A 38 8.77 -3.57 8.02
CA ILE A 38 10.22 -3.73 7.86
C ILE A 38 10.86 -4.16 9.18
N LEU A 39 10.48 -3.57 10.32
CA LEU A 39 10.96 -4.01 11.63
C LEU A 39 10.56 -5.45 11.94
N LEU A 40 9.32 -5.83 11.59
CA LEU A 40 8.83 -7.19 11.81
C LEU A 40 9.61 -8.22 10.97
N TRP A 41 10.08 -7.84 9.79
CA TRP A 41 10.99 -8.68 8.99
C TRP A 41 12.33 -8.95 9.66
N PHE A 42 12.81 -8.10 10.57
CA PHE A 42 13.99 -8.37 11.40
C PHE A 42 13.65 -9.17 12.66
N MET A 43 12.44 -9.00 13.20
CA MET A 43 11.94 -9.81 14.30
C MET A 43 11.64 -11.25 13.88
N ALA A 44 11.18 -11.48 12.66
CA ALA A 44 10.91 -12.81 12.11
C ALA A 44 12.14 -13.75 12.13
N PRO A 45 13.37 -13.33 11.78
CA PRO A 45 14.56 -14.15 11.96
C PRO A 45 14.85 -14.45 13.43
N ILE A 46 14.64 -13.50 14.34
CA ILE A 46 14.86 -13.69 15.78
C ILE A 46 13.85 -14.70 16.35
N GLY A 47 12.56 -14.49 16.08
CA GLY A 47 11.48 -15.37 16.51
C GLY A 47 11.50 -16.73 15.78
N GLY A 48 11.79 -16.72 14.48
CA GLY A 48 11.89 -17.89 13.63
C GLY A 48 13.06 -18.79 14.02
N ALA A 49 14.25 -18.24 14.28
CA ALA A 49 15.37 -19.01 14.81
C ALA A 49 15.02 -19.64 16.16
N THR A 50 14.30 -18.91 17.02
CA THR A 50 13.84 -19.43 18.31
C THR A 50 12.84 -20.59 18.15
N LEU A 51 11.86 -20.46 17.25
CA LEU A 51 10.88 -21.51 16.95
C LEU A 51 11.51 -22.74 16.31
N ILE A 52 12.42 -22.56 15.35
CA ILE A 52 13.17 -23.65 14.71
C ILE A 52 14.04 -24.36 15.75
N HIS A 53 14.72 -23.60 16.61
CA HIS A 53 15.56 -24.18 17.66
C HIS A 53 14.72 -24.97 18.67
N ALA A 54 13.57 -24.45 19.08
CA ALA A 54 12.63 -25.16 19.95
C ALA A 54 12.10 -26.45 19.30
N ALA A 55 11.74 -26.40 18.02
CA ALA A 55 11.27 -27.57 17.27
C ALA A 55 12.36 -28.66 17.16
N LEU A 56 13.60 -28.27 16.82
CA LEU A 56 14.75 -29.18 16.79
C LEU A 56 15.03 -29.78 18.18
N ALA A 57 14.92 -28.98 19.24
CA ALA A 57 15.13 -29.42 20.62
C ALA A 57 14.05 -30.40 21.11
N MET A 58 12.86 -30.40 20.52
CA MET A 58 11.80 -31.37 20.79
C MET A 58 11.94 -32.67 19.99
N MET A 59 12.68 -32.65 18.88
CA MET A 59 12.90 -33.82 18.02
C MET A 59 14.13 -34.66 18.40
N ARG A 60 14.91 -34.21 19.38
CA ARG A 60 16.02 -34.95 19.98
C ARG A 60 15.55 -35.71 21.23
#